data_AF-A0A935THT6-F1
#
_entry.id   AF-A0A935THT6-F1
#
_cell.length_a   1.000
_cell.length_b   1.000
_cell.length_c   1.000
_cell.angle_alpha   90.00
_cell.angle_beta   90.00
_cell.angle_gamma   90.00
#
_symmetry.space_group_name_H-M   'P 1'
#
loop_
_entity.id
_entity.type
_entity.pdbx_description
1 polymer ?
#
loop_
_entity_poly.entity_id
_entity_poly.type
_entity_poly.pdbx_seq_one_letter_code
_entity_poly.pdbx_strand_id
1 'polypeptide(L)'
;MAKYILSAQNVHAFLSFVLTPAVWLSGTAFPDVNHLAQLQFPAHVGENAGRWIHWYATTVLLVIVLPRLVLAWLSHRRAQSLSEEQKRLAQAHHANLSHTRSKQNNPVIDPTTYTSTSTIALSLVSHTNVGKTSLARTLLGRDIGEVRDAEHVTHTAEHHVLIEAVHEQTLEQLTLWDTPGFGDSERIAKRMAQAGNPIAWFMSEVWDRFQNRDFWYSQRAVRHMVEASDVILYLINASATASELNYLDAELKVLDLIGKPVVVILNHVEKKPEFEQSAIDLQFWRDRTSQSQRVVDVLVLDAFTRCWVQEGGLMQAIEKALTKDLSKSLESNATNALVLKRQAFARLSLEWSAKNRQRWIKSMDVLAEQMCLAILDKERIDSSVQWSDKLKNVGASVGRAVGLPGASKSPKEAAMNNLAARLDAQLNRRMNSLLELHQLDGQAKLTLMNRIAKHYELHAPQSEIKAALWGGAVSGALLGLKADVMSGGLTMGGGLLTGGVLGAISGAGVIRGYNLLKGADIPTVTWSDEVLIDLVRNGLLAYLAVAHFGRGRGEWTESEPPAKWLAHINQAIDLNQKNLNFLLKNTSKLDQDALRLELHSLLTKLSKMVLQNLYPQTSNDQFAI
;
A
#
# COMPACT_ATOMS: atom_id res chain seq x y z
N MET A 1 -1.03 29.13 57.09
CA MET A 1 0.02 28.51 56.26
C MET A 1 0.77 29.48 55.35
N ALA A 2 0.11 30.44 54.67
CA ALA A 2 0.79 31.37 53.74
C ALA A 2 1.88 32.27 54.37
N LYS A 3 1.76 32.65 55.66
CA LYS A 3 2.78 33.46 56.36
C LYS A 3 4.13 32.76 56.59
N TYR A 4 4.18 31.42 56.58
CA TYR A 4 5.43 30.66 56.76
C TYR A 4 6.21 30.45 55.45
N ILE A 5 5.50 30.38 54.31
CA ILE A 5 6.10 30.14 52.99
C ILE A 5 6.80 31.40 52.45
N LEU A 6 6.30 32.58 52.81
CA LEU A 6 6.80 33.89 52.34
C LEU A 6 7.73 34.58 53.36
N SER A 7 8.35 33.85 54.29
CA SER A 7 9.38 34.46 55.15
C SER A 7 10.58 34.90 54.31
N ALA A 8 11.18 36.04 54.63
CA ALA A 8 12.34 36.56 53.89
C ALA A 8 13.48 35.53 53.78
N GLN A 9 13.62 34.67 54.78
CA GLN A 9 14.62 33.60 54.82
C GLN A 9 14.34 32.46 53.83
N ASN A 10 13.07 32.06 53.68
CA ASN A 10 12.67 31.05 52.70
C ASN A 10 12.73 31.60 51.27
N VAL A 11 12.34 32.86 51.07
CA VAL A 11 12.45 33.56 49.79
C VAL A 11 13.92 33.73 49.39
N HIS A 12 14.78 34.13 50.33
CA HIS A 12 16.22 34.21 50.10
C HIS A 12 16.80 32.86 49.67
N ALA A 13 16.52 31.77 50.39
CA ALA A 13 17.04 30.44 50.07
C ALA A 13 16.60 29.95 48.68
N PHE A 14 15.35 30.18 48.31
CA PHE A 14 14.82 29.82 47.00
C PHE A 14 15.45 30.65 45.87
N LEU A 15 15.47 31.98 46.02
CA LEU A 15 16.01 32.88 45.01
C LEU A 15 17.53 32.72 44.87
N SER A 16 18.25 32.49 45.96
CA SER A 16 19.68 32.19 45.90
C SER A 16 19.90 30.90 45.10
N PHE A 17 19.16 29.83 45.36
CA PHE A 17 19.31 28.58 44.61
C PHE A 17 19.05 28.76 43.11
N VAL A 18 17.98 29.46 42.73
CA VAL A 18 17.60 29.65 41.32
C VAL A 18 18.51 30.64 40.59
N LEU A 19 18.97 31.70 41.25
CA LEU A 19 19.70 32.81 40.61
C LEU A 19 21.22 32.74 40.80
N THR A 20 21.75 31.84 41.65
CA THR A 20 23.20 31.66 41.87
C THR A 20 24.01 31.59 40.57
N PRO A 21 23.60 30.84 39.53
CA PRO A 21 24.37 30.78 38.28
C PRO A 21 24.51 32.15 37.60
N ALA A 22 23.45 32.97 37.61
CA ALA A 22 23.46 34.30 37.03
C ALA A 22 24.21 35.32 37.91
N VAL A 23 24.10 35.21 39.22
CA VAL A 23 24.85 36.03 40.20
C VAL A 23 26.36 35.78 40.06
N TRP A 24 26.76 34.51 39.98
CA TRP A 24 28.14 34.10 39.76
C TRP A 24 28.69 34.61 38.42
N LEU A 25 27.91 34.50 37.34
CA LEU A 25 28.32 34.95 36.01
C LEU A 25 28.42 36.48 35.91
N SER A 26 27.55 37.22 36.59
CA SER A 26 27.51 38.69 36.56
C SER A 26 28.48 39.35 37.54
N GLY A 27 29.06 38.60 38.49
CA GLY A 27 29.96 39.12 39.51
C GLY A 27 29.30 40.08 40.50
N THR A 28 27.98 40.08 40.59
CA THR A 28 27.21 41.00 41.45
C THR A 28 26.86 40.34 42.78
N ALA A 29 26.75 41.12 43.86
CA ALA A 29 26.37 40.58 45.17
C ALA A 29 24.85 40.32 45.24
N PHE A 30 24.48 39.13 45.71
CA PHE A 30 23.07 38.78 45.98
C PHE A 30 22.60 39.46 47.29
N PRO A 31 21.35 39.95 47.36
CA PRO A 31 20.87 40.66 48.54
C PRO A 31 20.74 39.73 49.74
N ASP A 32 21.04 40.24 50.94
CA ASP A 32 20.91 39.47 52.17
C ASP A 32 19.44 39.34 52.62
N VAL A 33 19.22 38.51 53.64
CA VAL A 33 17.88 38.23 54.16
C VAL A 33 17.19 39.50 54.69
N ASN A 34 17.96 40.42 55.27
CA ASN A 34 17.45 41.68 55.83
C ASN A 34 16.98 42.63 54.72
N HIS A 35 17.73 42.73 53.62
CA HIS A 35 17.34 43.51 52.44
C HIS A 35 16.05 42.95 51.80
N LEU A 36 15.92 41.62 51.69
CA LEU A 36 14.68 41.00 51.18
C LEU A 36 13.48 41.18 52.12
N ALA A 37 13.71 41.26 53.43
CA ALA A 37 12.65 41.56 54.39
C ALA A 37 12.10 43.00 54.21
N GLN A 38 12.94 43.95 53.79
CA GLN A 38 12.53 45.34 53.53
C GLN A 38 11.68 45.50 52.26
N LEU A 39 11.62 44.48 51.40
CA LEU A 39 10.77 44.47 50.20
C LEU A 39 9.36 43.95 50.48
N GLN A 40 9.09 43.45 51.69
CA GLN A 40 7.78 42.92 52.07
C GLN A 40 6.77 44.05 52.31
N PHE A 41 5.58 43.92 51.73
CA PHE A 41 4.51 44.90 51.91
C PHE A 41 3.99 44.89 53.36
N PRO A 42 3.74 46.03 54.02
CA PRO A 42 3.85 47.41 53.53
C PRO A 42 5.18 48.03 53.98
N ALA A 43 6.22 48.05 53.13
CA ALA A 43 7.49 48.70 53.43
C ALA A 43 7.89 49.74 52.38
N HIS A 44 8.69 50.71 52.84
CA HIS A 44 8.64 52.13 52.48
C HIS A 44 9.64 52.61 51.40
N VAL A 45 10.33 51.73 50.66
CA VAL A 45 11.25 52.13 49.58
C VAL A 45 11.18 51.11 48.43
N GLY A 46 10.94 51.56 47.20
CA GLY A 46 10.94 50.70 46.01
C GLY A 46 12.34 50.24 45.62
N GLU A 47 12.48 48.99 45.15
CA GLU A 47 13.76 48.45 44.64
C GLU A 47 13.83 48.52 43.11
N ASN A 48 15.04 48.72 42.60
CA ASN A 48 15.31 48.65 41.16
C ASN A 48 15.11 47.22 40.62
N ALA A 49 14.04 47.02 39.85
CA ALA A 49 13.69 45.75 39.23
C ALA A 49 14.68 45.29 38.14
N GLY A 50 15.48 46.20 37.57
CA GLY A 50 16.39 45.89 36.47
C GLY A 50 17.40 44.80 36.81
N ARG A 51 17.98 44.85 38.01
CA ARG A 51 18.94 43.83 38.49
C ARG A 51 18.32 42.42 38.53
N TRP A 52 17.09 42.31 39.03
CA TRP A 52 16.37 41.05 39.09
C TRP A 52 16.05 40.51 37.69
N ILE A 53 15.62 41.37 36.78
CA ILE A 53 15.34 41.00 35.38
C ILE A 53 16.59 40.44 34.71
N HIS A 54 17.76 41.07 34.90
CA HIS A 54 19.01 40.59 34.34
C HIS A 54 19.41 39.21 34.89
N TRP A 55 19.25 38.96 36.19
CA TRP A 55 19.52 37.65 36.77
C TRP A 55 18.57 36.57 36.24
N TYR A 56 17.27 36.84 36.18
CA TYR A 56 16.31 35.89 35.60
C TYR A 56 16.59 35.62 34.11
N ALA A 57 16.86 36.65 33.31
CA ALA A 57 17.16 36.51 31.89
C ALA A 57 18.43 35.67 31.67
N THR A 58 19.47 35.91 32.47
CA THR A 58 20.73 35.17 32.40
C THR A 58 20.55 33.69 32.80
N THR A 59 19.79 33.42 33.86
CA THR A 59 19.47 32.03 34.27
C THR A 59 18.67 31.31 33.19
N VAL A 60 17.65 31.94 32.59
CA VAL A 60 16.86 31.36 31.49
C VAL A 60 17.74 31.08 30.27
N LEU A 61 18.63 32.01 29.93
CA LEU A 61 19.57 31.84 28.83
C LEU A 61 20.46 30.60 29.05
N LEU A 62 21.06 30.47 30.23
CA LEU A 62 22.01 29.40 30.55
C LEU A 62 21.34 28.03 30.70
N VAL A 63 20.19 27.97 31.38
CA VAL A 63 19.56 26.70 31.76
C VAL A 63 18.63 26.18 30.67
N ILE A 64 18.03 27.06 29.86
CA ILE A 64 16.99 26.68 28.90
C ILE A 64 17.45 26.92 27.47
N VAL A 65 17.89 28.14 27.14
CA VAL A 65 18.13 28.53 25.74
C VAL A 65 19.39 27.87 25.19
N LEU A 66 20.50 27.95 25.92
CA LEU A 66 21.80 27.44 25.45
C LEU A 66 21.79 25.92 25.22
N PRO A 67 21.25 25.07 26.14
CA PRO A 67 21.16 23.63 25.91
C PRO A 67 20.26 23.28 24.71
N ARG A 68 19.16 24.01 24.51
CA ARG A 68 18.27 23.80 23.35
C ARG A 68 18.95 24.15 22.03
N LEU A 69 19.72 25.23 21.99
CA LEU A 69 20.48 25.61 20.80
C LEU A 69 21.57 24.57 20.46
N VAL A 70 22.26 24.02 21.48
CA VAL A 70 23.23 22.95 21.27
C VAL A 70 22.56 21.68 20.72
N LEU A 71 21.41 21.29 21.28
CA LEU A 71 20.66 20.14 20.77
C LEU A 71 20.15 20.35 19.34
N ALA A 72 19.64 21.55 19.02
CA ALA A 72 19.20 21.92 17.68
C ALA A 72 20.35 21.89 16.66
N TRP A 73 21.54 22.32 17.07
CA TRP A 73 22.72 22.29 16.21
C TRP A 73 23.23 20.85 15.97
N LEU A 74 23.27 20.03 17.03
CA LEU A 74 23.65 18.61 16.92
C LEU A 74 22.66 17.82 16.06
N SER A 75 21.36 18.09 16.17
CA SER A 75 20.35 17.45 15.33
C SER A 75 20.48 17.89 13.87
N HIS A 76 20.77 19.17 13.61
CA HIS A 76 20.96 19.68 12.25
C HIS A 76 22.18 19.03 11.57
N ARG A 77 23.32 18.92 12.26
CA ARG A 77 24.51 18.24 11.71
C ARG A 77 24.27 16.77 11.41
N ARG A 78 23.54 16.07 12.28
CA ARG A 78 23.23 14.64 12.10
C ARG A 78 22.20 14.41 10.98
N ALA A 79 21.27 15.34 10.79
CA ALA A 79 20.34 15.31 9.66
C ALA A 79 21.06 15.47 8.31
N GLN A 80 22.08 16.33 8.24
CA GLN A 80 22.87 16.51 7.02
C GLN A 80 23.64 15.24 6.64
N SER A 81 24.30 14.56 7.59
CA SER A 81 25.02 13.31 7.30
C SER A 81 24.11 12.17 6.84
N LEU A 82 22.93 12.03 7.47
CA LEU A 82 21.95 11.01 7.08
C LEU A 82 21.33 11.31 5.72
N SER A 83 21.15 12.59 5.37
CA SER A 83 20.64 12.99 4.05
C SER A 83 21.61 12.63 2.92
N GLU A 84 22.92 12.69 3.16
CA GLU A 84 23.93 12.30 2.16
C GLU A 84 24.00 10.79 1.98
N GLU A 85 23.90 10.02 3.07
CA GLU A 85 23.87 8.56 3.02
C GLU A 85 22.58 8.03 2.36
N GLN A 86 21.43 8.64 2.68
CA GLN A 86 20.17 8.38 1.99
C GLN A 86 20.22 8.74 0.51
N LYS A 87 20.83 9.87 0.14
CA LYS A 87 21.03 10.24 -1.28
C LYS A 87 21.94 9.24 -2.00
N ARG A 88 23.01 8.75 -1.37
CA ARG A 88 23.91 7.73 -1.96
C ARG A 88 23.21 6.38 -2.13
N LEU A 89 22.45 5.92 -1.15
CA LEU A 89 21.66 4.69 -1.25
C LEU A 89 20.53 4.82 -2.26
N ALA A 90 19.84 5.97 -2.29
CA ALA A 90 18.83 6.27 -3.30
C ALA A 90 19.43 6.31 -4.71
N GLN A 91 20.62 6.90 -4.90
CA GLN A 91 21.31 6.93 -6.19
C GLN A 91 21.81 5.55 -6.63
N ALA A 92 22.36 4.73 -5.71
CA ALA A 92 22.73 3.35 -6.01
C ALA A 92 21.51 2.47 -6.36
N HIS A 93 20.39 2.69 -5.67
CA HIS A 93 19.11 2.04 -5.95
C HIS A 93 18.50 2.53 -7.27
N HIS A 94 18.58 3.82 -7.59
CA HIS A 94 18.12 4.40 -8.84
C HIS A 94 18.97 3.91 -10.02
N ALA A 95 20.29 3.73 -9.82
CA ALA A 95 21.17 3.12 -10.80
C ALA A 95 20.77 1.66 -11.07
N ASN A 96 20.49 0.86 -10.03
CA ASN A 96 19.97 -0.51 -10.18
C ASN A 96 18.59 -0.57 -10.84
N LEU A 97 17.65 0.32 -10.46
CA LEU A 97 16.33 0.44 -11.07
C LEU A 97 16.37 0.92 -12.52
N SER A 98 17.31 1.80 -12.87
CA SER A 98 17.53 2.24 -14.25
C SER A 98 18.11 1.11 -15.11
N HIS A 99 18.95 0.25 -14.53
CA HIS A 99 19.48 -0.94 -15.19
C HIS A 99 18.42 -2.03 -15.41
N THR A 100 17.42 -2.14 -14.52
CA THR A 100 16.24 -3.02 -14.71
C THR A 100 15.17 -2.40 -15.62
N ARG A 101 14.88 -1.09 -15.53
CA ARG A 101 14.00 -0.37 -16.48
C ARG A 101 14.54 -0.41 -17.91
N SER A 102 15.85 -0.28 -18.10
CA SER A 102 16.51 -0.37 -19.41
C SER A 102 16.36 -1.75 -20.07
N LYS A 103 16.12 -2.83 -19.30
CA LYS A 103 15.89 -4.19 -19.85
C LYS A 103 14.45 -4.44 -20.28
N GLN A 104 13.48 -3.62 -19.88
CA GLN A 104 12.05 -3.82 -20.18
C GLN A 104 11.58 -3.14 -21.48
N ASN A 105 12.45 -2.40 -22.17
CA ASN A 105 12.15 -1.75 -23.45
C ASN A 105 12.71 -2.50 -24.69
N ASN A 106 13.34 -3.67 -24.51
CA ASN A 106 13.64 -4.56 -25.63
C ASN A 106 12.37 -5.34 -26.01
N PRO A 107 12.13 -5.62 -27.31
CA PRO A 107 11.09 -6.57 -27.70
C PRO A 107 11.31 -7.86 -26.91
N VAL A 108 10.29 -8.29 -26.15
CA VAL A 108 10.34 -9.46 -25.27
C VAL A 108 10.59 -10.73 -26.08
N ILE A 109 10.22 -10.68 -27.36
CA ILE A 109 10.30 -11.77 -28.33
C ILE A 109 11.29 -11.38 -29.43
N ASP A 110 12.24 -12.28 -29.69
CA ASP A 110 13.24 -12.10 -30.73
C ASP A 110 12.57 -11.98 -32.12
N PRO A 111 12.79 -10.89 -32.88
CA PRO A 111 12.18 -10.67 -34.19
C PRO A 111 12.50 -11.75 -35.23
N THR A 112 13.49 -12.63 -35.00
CA THR A 112 13.74 -13.77 -35.89
C THR A 112 12.79 -14.96 -35.68
N THR A 113 11.94 -14.91 -34.66
CA THR A 113 11.06 -16.04 -34.28
C THR A 113 9.71 -16.05 -35.00
N TYR A 114 9.38 -14.99 -35.75
CA TYR A 114 8.12 -14.86 -36.47
C TYR A 114 8.30 -14.21 -37.85
N THR A 115 7.40 -14.50 -38.78
CA THR A 115 7.37 -14.02 -40.17
C THR A 115 6.13 -13.18 -40.47
N SER A 116 5.14 -13.17 -39.58
CA SER A 116 3.93 -12.36 -39.70
C SER A 116 3.43 -11.87 -38.34
N THR A 117 2.48 -10.93 -38.34
CA THR A 117 1.90 -10.36 -37.12
C THR A 117 0.38 -10.33 -37.23
N SER A 118 -0.30 -10.76 -36.17
CA SER A 118 -1.76 -10.72 -36.03
C SER A 118 -2.11 -9.87 -34.82
N THR A 119 -2.81 -8.76 -35.05
CA THR A 119 -3.14 -7.81 -33.99
C THR A 119 -4.65 -7.77 -33.74
N ILE A 120 -5.00 -7.83 -32.46
CA ILE A 120 -6.34 -7.53 -31.95
C ILE A 120 -6.27 -6.20 -31.23
N ALA A 121 -7.07 -5.24 -31.69
CA ALA A 121 -7.00 -3.86 -31.21
C ALA A 121 -8.20 -3.51 -30.32
N LEU A 122 -7.92 -3.15 -29.08
CA LEU A 122 -8.88 -2.61 -28.12
C LEU A 122 -8.77 -1.09 -28.12
N SER A 123 -9.88 -0.38 -28.27
CA SER A 123 -9.88 1.09 -28.09
C SER A 123 -10.50 1.46 -26.75
N LEU A 124 -9.74 2.19 -25.95
CA LEU A 124 -10.19 2.73 -24.68
C LEU A 124 -10.86 4.08 -24.89
N VAL A 125 -12.13 4.19 -24.48
CA VAL A 125 -12.97 5.37 -24.71
C VAL A 125 -13.68 5.75 -23.42
N SER A 126 -13.78 7.04 -23.14
CA SER A 126 -14.52 7.53 -21.98
C SER A 126 -15.01 8.95 -22.20
N HIS A 127 -16.00 9.34 -21.41
CA HIS A 127 -16.25 10.76 -21.15
C HIS A 127 -15.04 11.39 -20.41
N THR A 128 -14.92 12.72 -20.39
CA THR A 128 -13.82 13.40 -19.70
C THR A 128 -13.79 13.06 -18.20
N ASN A 129 -12.59 13.04 -17.60
CA ASN A 129 -12.38 12.82 -16.15
C ASN A 129 -12.87 11.48 -15.55
N VAL A 130 -13.16 10.46 -16.37
CA VAL A 130 -13.53 9.10 -15.89
C VAL A 130 -12.32 8.24 -15.52
N GLY A 131 -11.09 8.70 -15.78
CA GLY A 131 -9.86 8.00 -15.41
C GLY A 131 -9.31 7.04 -16.48
N LYS A 132 -9.54 7.35 -17.77
CA LYS A 132 -9.03 6.59 -18.94
C LYS A 132 -7.54 6.26 -18.85
N THR A 133 -6.69 7.30 -18.72
CA THR A 133 -5.24 7.13 -18.62
C THR A 133 -4.84 6.33 -17.38
N SER A 134 -5.53 6.52 -16.26
CA SER A 134 -5.31 5.74 -15.04
C SER A 134 -5.61 4.25 -15.25
N LEU A 135 -6.72 3.92 -15.90
CA LEU A 135 -7.05 2.52 -16.21
C LEU A 135 -6.06 1.92 -17.22
N ALA A 136 -5.66 2.69 -18.24
CA ALA A 136 -4.68 2.25 -19.22
C ALA A 136 -3.32 1.92 -18.57
N ARG A 137 -2.81 2.78 -17.67
CA ARG A 137 -1.61 2.50 -16.85
C ARG A 137 -1.78 1.22 -16.03
N THR A 138 -2.94 1.06 -15.40
CA THR A 138 -3.24 -0.12 -14.57
C THR A 138 -3.27 -1.41 -15.39
N LEU A 139 -3.87 -1.42 -16.57
CA LEU A 139 -3.89 -2.59 -17.46
C LEU A 139 -2.50 -2.89 -18.05
N LEU A 140 -1.73 -1.87 -18.39
CA LEU A 140 -0.41 -2.04 -19.00
C LEU A 140 0.66 -2.45 -18.01
N GLY A 141 0.46 -2.20 -16.71
CA GLY A 141 1.51 -2.42 -15.73
C GLY A 141 2.75 -1.55 -16.00
N ARG A 142 2.57 -0.34 -16.55
CA ARG A 142 3.63 0.67 -16.72
C ARG A 142 3.03 2.07 -16.76
N ASP A 143 3.84 3.06 -16.41
CA ASP A 143 3.46 4.45 -16.56
C ASP A 143 3.46 4.82 -18.05
N ILE A 144 2.41 5.52 -18.46
CA ILE A 144 2.22 6.05 -19.82
C ILE A 144 1.72 7.49 -19.72
N GLY A 145 2.13 8.34 -20.65
CA GLY A 145 1.70 9.75 -20.68
C GLY A 145 2.24 10.58 -19.50
N GLU A 146 3.55 10.56 -19.24
CA GLU A 146 4.16 11.69 -18.51
C GLU A 146 3.80 12.97 -19.25
N VAL A 147 3.16 13.90 -18.54
CA VAL A 147 2.86 15.24 -19.06
C VAL A 147 4.20 15.88 -19.34
N ARG A 148 4.62 15.89 -20.61
CA ARG A 148 5.52 16.94 -21.07
C ARG A 148 4.76 18.23 -20.82
N ASP A 149 5.26 19.07 -19.91
CA ASP A 149 4.78 20.44 -19.69
C ASP A 149 4.90 21.22 -21.00
N ALA A 150 3.88 21.05 -21.84
CA ALA A 150 3.56 21.82 -23.01
C ALA A 150 2.07 21.61 -23.18
N GLU A 151 1.29 22.65 -22.94
CA GLU A 151 -0.08 22.77 -23.46
C GLU A 151 -0.02 22.42 -24.95
N HIS A 152 -0.32 21.16 -25.35
CA HIS A 152 -0.59 20.62 -26.71
C HIS A 152 -0.29 19.11 -26.95
N VAL A 153 -0.04 18.25 -25.96
CA VAL A 153 0.37 16.84 -26.25
C VAL A 153 -0.64 15.77 -25.84
N THR A 154 -1.54 15.41 -26.76
CA THR A 154 -2.02 14.03 -27.05
C THR A 154 -2.80 14.07 -28.38
N HIS A 155 -2.10 14.29 -29.49
CA HIS A 155 -2.75 14.45 -30.82
C HIS A 155 -2.57 13.26 -31.78
N THR A 156 -1.96 12.17 -31.32
CA THR A 156 -1.87 10.88 -32.02
C THR A 156 -2.29 9.78 -31.06
N ALA A 157 -3.24 8.92 -31.45
CA ALA A 157 -3.61 7.77 -30.64
C ALA A 157 -2.37 6.86 -30.48
N GLU A 158 -1.89 6.72 -29.25
CA GLU A 158 -0.79 5.82 -28.93
C GLU A 158 -1.36 4.41 -28.73
N HIS A 159 -0.70 3.41 -29.33
CA HIS A 159 -1.03 2.00 -29.12
C HIS A 159 0.01 1.35 -28.22
N HIS A 160 -0.47 0.52 -27.31
CA HIS A 160 0.36 -0.18 -26.35
C HIS A 160 0.05 -1.67 -26.38
N VAL A 161 1.07 -2.52 -26.49
CA VAL A 161 0.91 -3.97 -26.38
C VAL A 161 0.57 -4.34 -24.94
N LEU A 162 -0.55 -5.04 -24.74
CA LEU A 162 -0.98 -5.59 -23.45
C LEU A 162 -0.35 -6.97 -23.23
N ILE A 163 -0.42 -7.83 -24.24
CA ILE A 163 0.14 -9.17 -24.24
C ILE A 163 0.49 -9.59 -25.67
N GLU A 164 1.54 -10.38 -25.80
CA GLU A 164 2.00 -10.94 -27.06
C GLU A 164 2.46 -12.38 -26.89
N ALA A 165 2.30 -13.18 -27.93
CA ALA A 165 2.73 -14.57 -27.99
C ALA A 165 3.09 -14.95 -29.43
N VAL A 166 4.03 -15.87 -29.62
CA VAL A 166 4.33 -16.44 -30.94
C VAL A 166 3.62 -17.77 -31.10
N HIS A 167 2.87 -17.93 -32.18
CA HIS A 167 2.25 -19.18 -32.58
C HIS A 167 2.52 -19.43 -34.06
N GLU A 168 3.15 -20.56 -34.39
CA GLU A 168 3.44 -20.97 -35.77
C GLU A 168 4.07 -19.84 -36.62
N GLN A 169 5.13 -19.20 -36.08
CA GLN A 169 5.81 -18.05 -36.70
C GLN A 169 4.94 -16.79 -36.90
N THR A 170 3.80 -16.71 -36.24
CA THR A 170 2.97 -15.50 -36.20
C THR A 170 3.09 -14.86 -34.82
N LEU A 171 3.47 -13.58 -34.76
CA LEU A 171 3.40 -12.79 -33.54
C LEU A 171 1.96 -12.32 -33.34
N GLU A 172 1.27 -12.91 -32.38
CA GLU A 172 -0.07 -12.51 -31.97
C GLU A 172 0.02 -11.43 -30.89
N GLN A 173 -0.75 -10.34 -31.02
CA GLN A 173 -0.72 -9.22 -30.09
C GLN A 173 -2.12 -8.75 -29.72
N LEU A 174 -2.34 -8.50 -28.44
CA LEU A 174 -3.47 -7.70 -27.95
C LEU A 174 -2.96 -6.30 -27.66
N THR A 175 -3.55 -5.29 -28.30
CA THR A 175 -3.13 -3.89 -28.17
C THR A 175 -4.24 -3.04 -27.55
N LEU A 176 -3.84 -2.06 -26.75
CA LEU A 176 -4.71 -1.04 -26.18
C LEU A 176 -4.39 0.31 -26.82
N TRP A 177 -5.38 0.91 -27.47
CA TRP A 177 -5.31 2.23 -28.04
C TRP A 177 -5.90 3.24 -27.06
N ASP A 178 -5.10 4.23 -26.68
CA ASP A 178 -5.58 5.32 -25.86
C ASP A 178 -6.19 6.42 -26.74
N THR A 179 -7.50 6.36 -26.95
CA THR A 179 -8.19 7.29 -27.86
C THR A 179 -8.71 8.54 -27.14
N PRO A 180 -8.77 9.72 -27.78
CA PRO A 180 -9.44 10.88 -27.21
C PRO A 180 -10.93 10.57 -26.91
N GLY A 181 -11.48 11.15 -25.85
CA GLY A 181 -12.89 10.97 -25.48
C GLY A 181 -13.88 11.62 -26.47
N PHE A 182 -15.17 11.34 -26.29
CA PHE A 182 -16.25 11.97 -27.07
C PHE A 182 -16.55 13.36 -26.49
N GLY A 183 -15.93 14.42 -27.02
CA GLY A 183 -16.12 15.78 -26.50
C GLY A 183 -17.56 16.31 -26.69
N ASP A 184 -18.08 16.23 -27.91
CA ASP A 184 -19.42 16.73 -28.30
C ASP A 184 -20.28 15.59 -28.90
N SER A 185 -20.60 14.61 -28.06
CA SER A 185 -21.29 13.37 -28.45
C SER A 185 -22.70 13.61 -29.03
N GLU A 186 -23.43 14.62 -28.55
CA GLU A 186 -24.76 14.98 -29.05
C GLU A 186 -24.72 15.45 -30.51
N ARG A 187 -23.77 16.33 -30.84
CA ARG A 187 -23.62 16.85 -32.20
C ARG A 187 -23.14 15.76 -33.16
N ILE A 188 -22.26 14.88 -32.70
CA ILE A 188 -21.76 13.72 -33.47
C ILE A 188 -22.92 12.77 -33.77
N ALA A 189 -23.69 12.37 -32.75
CA ALA A 189 -24.82 11.45 -32.91
C ALA A 189 -25.87 12.01 -33.89
N LYS A 190 -26.25 13.29 -33.74
CA LYS A 190 -27.24 13.94 -34.61
C LYS A 190 -26.77 13.99 -36.07
N ARG A 191 -25.51 14.30 -36.31
CA ARG A 191 -24.94 14.38 -37.68
C ARG A 191 -24.75 12.99 -38.31
N MET A 192 -24.22 12.02 -37.58
CA MET A 192 -24.03 10.65 -38.08
C MET A 192 -25.38 9.97 -38.40
N ALA A 193 -26.42 10.22 -37.61
CA ALA A 193 -27.77 9.71 -37.88
C ALA A 193 -28.39 10.32 -39.16
N GLN A 194 -28.08 11.58 -39.47
CA GLN A 194 -28.58 12.26 -40.67
C GLN A 194 -27.85 11.83 -41.96
N ALA A 195 -26.59 11.45 -41.86
CA ALA A 195 -25.79 11.11 -43.03
C ALA A 195 -25.97 9.66 -43.54
N GLY A 196 -26.64 8.79 -42.76
CA GLY A 196 -26.99 7.42 -43.14
C GLY A 196 -25.83 6.42 -43.21
N ASN A 197 -24.61 6.85 -43.56
CA ASN A 197 -23.37 6.06 -43.50
C ASN A 197 -22.26 6.85 -42.77
N PRO A 198 -21.86 6.41 -41.56
CA PRO A 198 -20.83 7.03 -40.72
C PRO A 198 -19.48 7.30 -41.41
N ILE A 199 -19.06 6.37 -42.28
CA ILE A 199 -17.74 6.38 -42.90
C ILE A 199 -17.71 7.31 -44.12
N ALA A 200 -18.79 7.30 -44.90
CA ALA A 200 -18.92 8.15 -46.09
C ALA A 200 -19.00 9.64 -45.71
N TRP A 201 -19.68 9.96 -44.61
CA TRP A 201 -19.75 11.33 -44.06
C TRP A 201 -18.39 11.85 -43.57
N PHE A 202 -17.57 10.99 -42.95
CA PHE A 202 -16.28 11.40 -42.41
C PHE A 202 -15.29 11.87 -43.49
N MET A 203 -15.35 11.23 -44.66
CA MET A 203 -14.47 11.51 -45.78
C MET A 203 -14.79 12.84 -46.48
N SER A 204 -16.00 13.38 -46.35
CA SER A 204 -16.46 14.53 -47.14
C SER A 204 -16.31 15.91 -46.47
N GLU A 205 -16.06 16.01 -45.16
CA GLU A 205 -16.04 17.31 -44.46
C GLU A 205 -14.72 17.61 -43.72
N VAL A 206 -13.66 17.89 -44.50
CA VAL A 206 -12.37 18.40 -44.00
C VAL A 206 -12.47 19.86 -43.46
N TRP A 207 -13.61 20.53 -43.69
CA TRP A 207 -13.81 21.96 -43.40
C TRP A 207 -14.00 22.29 -41.91
N ASP A 208 -14.46 21.33 -41.09
CA ASP A 208 -14.72 21.55 -39.65
C ASP A 208 -13.45 21.77 -38.82
N ARG A 209 -12.27 21.42 -39.36
CA ARG A 209 -10.94 21.68 -38.75
C ARG A 209 -10.73 23.16 -38.42
N PHE A 210 -11.32 24.06 -39.20
CA PHE A 210 -11.13 25.50 -39.08
C PHE A 210 -12.23 26.21 -38.28
N GLN A 211 -13.38 25.57 -38.02
CA GLN A 211 -14.50 26.18 -37.28
C GLN A 211 -14.63 25.69 -35.83
N ASN A 212 -14.33 24.42 -35.55
CA ASN A 212 -14.41 23.88 -34.19
C ASN A 212 -13.39 22.75 -33.97
N ARG A 213 -12.30 23.10 -33.28
CA ARG A 213 -11.16 22.20 -33.02
C ARG A 213 -11.55 20.97 -32.19
N ASP A 214 -12.39 21.13 -31.17
CA ASP A 214 -12.81 20.05 -30.26
C ASP A 214 -13.70 19.02 -30.97
N PHE A 215 -14.56 19.50 -31.88
CA PHE A 215 -15.37 18.64 -32.73
C PHE A 215 -14.50 17.84 -33.72
N TRP A 216 -13.48 18.46 -34.32
CA TRP A 216 -12.52 17.79 -35.22
C TRP A 216 -11.71 16.69 -34.52
N TYR A 217 -11.33 16.88 -33.25
CA TYR A 217 -10.63 15.83 -32.48
C TYR A 217 -11.55 14.64 -32.20
N SER A 218 -12.79 14.91 -31.81
CA SER A 218 -13.79 13.86 -31.58
C SER A 218 -14.08 13.06 -32.85
N GLN A 219 -14.10 13.74 -34.00
CA GLN A 219 -14.16 13.11 -35.31
C GLN A 219 -12.97 12.16 -35.55
N ARG A 220 -11.73 12.60 -35.37
CA ARG A 220 -10.54 11.74 -35.58
C ARG A 220 -10.55 10.52 -34.67
N ALA A 221 -11.01 10.66 -33.43
CA ALA A 221 -11.18 9.55 -32.50
C ALA A 221 -12.16 8.51 -33.06
N VAL A 222 -13.33 8.95 -33.55
CA VAL A 222 -14.35 8.08 -34.16
C VAL A 222 -13.82 7.36 -35.39
N ARG A 223 -13.13 8.05 -36.31
CA ARG A 223 -12.53 7.42 -37.49
C ARG A 223 -11.53 6.33 -37.12
N HIS A 224 -10.63 6.65 -36.17
CA HIS A 224 -9.66 5.67 -35.67
C HIS A 224 -10.37 4.46 -35.06
N MET A 225 -11.42 4.68 -34.27
CA MET A 225 -12.19 3.58 -33.68
C MET A 225 -12.80 2.65 -34.74
N VAL A 226 -13.37 3.22 -35.80
CA VAL A 226 -13.97 2.47 -36.91
C VAL A 226 -12.93 1.69 -37.71
N GLU A 227 -11.81 2.33 -38.06
CA GLU A 227 -10.78 1.74 -38.92
C GLU A 227 -9.92 0.70 -38.19
N ALA A 228 -9.53 0.97 -36.95
CA ALA A 228 -8.49 0.20 -36.26
C ALA A 228 -9.00 -0.73 -35.16
N SER A 229 -10.19 -0.54 -34.59
CA SER A 229 -10.62 -1.30 -33.40
C SER A 229 -11.35 -2.59 -33.76
N ASP A 230 -11.07 -3.63 -32.99
CA ASP A 230 -11.85 -4.86 -32.94
C ASP A 230 -12.89 -4.84 -31.81
N VAL A 231 -12.54 -4.26 -30.65
CA VAL A 231 -13.45 -4.10 -29.50
C VAL A 231 -13.28 -2.72 -28.86
N ILE A 232 -14.38 -2.11 -28.43
CA ILE A 232 -14.37 -0.85 -27.69
C ILE A 232 -14.54 -1.12 -26.20
N LEU A 233 -13.63 -0.59 -25.39
CA LEU A 233 -13.72 -0.55 -23.94
C LEU A 233 -14.25 0.82 -23.53
N TYR A 234 -15.54 0.89 -23.14
CA TYR A 234 -16.21 2.13 -22.82
C TYR A 234 -16.30 2.34 -21.30
N LEU A 235 -15.65 3.38 -20.78
CA LEU A 235 -15.55 3.63 -19.35
C LEU A 235 -16.67 4.54 -18.85
N ILE A 236 -17.29 4.13 -17.75
CA ILE A 236 -18.29 4.91 -17.04
C ILE A 236 -17.86 5.06 -15.57
N ASN A 237 -18.08 6.24 -15.00
CA ASN A 237 -17.92 6.44 -13.57
C ASN A 237 -19.09 5.76 -12.83
N ALA A 238 -18.80 4.66 -12.13
CA ALA A 238 -19.76 3.85 -11.40
C ALA A 238 -20.51 4.61 -10.29
N SER A 239 -19.90 5.68 -9.78
CA SER A 239 -20.45 6.52 -8.71
C SER A 239 -21.24 7.73 -9.23
N ALA A 240 -21.34 7.90 -10.55
CA ALA A 240 -22.01 9.05 -11.16
C ALA A 240 -23.50 9.11 -10.78
N THR A 241 -23.99 10.32 -10.56
CA THR A 241 -25.40 10.62 -10.35
C THR A 241 -26.16 10.70 -11.67
N ALA A 242 -27.49 10.60 -11.62
CA ALA A 242 -28.32 10.69 -12.83
C ALA A 242 -28.07 11.98 -13.65
N SER A 243 -27.86 13.12 -12.98
CA SER A 243 -27.56 14.40 -13.61
C SER A 243 -26.19 14.45 -14.28
N GLU A 244 -25.23 13.66 -13.80
CA GLU A 244 -23.89 13.56 -14.39
C GLU A 244 -23.87 12.66 -15.63
N LEU A 245 -24.96 11.96 -15.95
CA LEU A 245 -25.04 10.99 -17.04
C LEU A 245 -25.85 11.47 -18.25
N ASN A 246 -26.13 12.77 -18.35
CA ASN A 246 -26.89 13.35 -19.47
C ASN A 246 -26.23 13.09 -20.83
N TYR A 247 -24.90 12.90 -20.86
CA TYR A 247 -24.15 12.58 -22.07
C TYR A 247 -24.31 11.12 -22.54
N LEU A 248 -24.73 10.21 -21.66
CA LEU A 248 -24.61 8.77 -21.89
C LEU A 248 -25.47 8.30 -23.06
N ASP A 249 -26.69 8.84 -23.22
CA ASP A 249 -27.58 8.46 -24.33
C ASP A 249 -27.00 8.85 -25.69
N ALA A 250 -26.33 10.01 -25.76
CA ALA A 250 -25.68 10.45 -26.97
C ALA A 250 -24.46 9.59 -27.29
N GLU A 251 -23.62 9.27 -26.29
CA GLU A 251 -22.45 8.43 -26.48
C GLU A 251 -22.81 6.99 -26.86
N LEU A 252 -23.84 6.40 -26.25
CA LEU A 252 -24.34 5.07 -26.65
C LEU A 252 -24.83 5.04 -28.10
N LYS A 253 -25.49 6.10 -28.58
CA LYS A 253 -25.86 6.24 -30.00
C LYS A 253 -24.64 6.34 -30.91
N VAL A 254 -23.61 7.10 -30.51
CA VAL A 254 -22.35 7.17 -31.27
C VAL A 254 -21.70 5.79 -31.37
N LEU A 255 -21.66 5.03 -30.27
CA LEU A 255 -21.14 3.66 -30.26
C LEU A 255 -21.93 2.71 -31.17
N ASP A 256 -23.26 2.82 -31.20
CA ASP A 256 -24.10 2.04 -32.12
C ASP A 256 -23.78 2.34 -33.59
N LEU A 257 -23.53 3.61 -33.91
CA LEU A 257 -23.16 4.07 -35.25
C LEU A 257 -21.73 3.65 -35.64
N ILE A 258 -20.78 3.62 -34.69
CA ILE A 258 -19.43 3.07 -34.90
C ILE A 258 -19.50 1.59 -35.29
N GLY A 259 -20.45 0.86 -34.72
CA GLY A 259 -20.79 -0.49 -35.17
C GLY A 259 -19.87 -1.60 -34.65
N LYS A 260 -18.92 -1.28 -33.77
CA LYS A 260 -18.01 -2.25 -33.12
C LYS A 260 -18.62 -2.77 -31.81
N PRO A 261 -18.27 -3.99 -31.36
CA PRO A 261 -18.75 -4.52 -30.10
C PRO A 261 -18.14 -3.75 -28.92
N VAL A 262 -18.97 -3.50 -27.90
CA VAL A 262 -18.61 -2.66 -26.75
C VAL A 262 -18.62 -3.48 -25.46
N VAL A 263 -17.56 -3.37 -24.67
CA VAL A 263 -17.52 -3.82 -23.28
C VAL A 263 -17.51 -2.58 -22.39
N VAL A 264 -18.50 -2.47 -21.50
CA VAL A 264 -18.61 -1.34 -20.57
C VAL A 264 -17.81 -1.65 -19.31
N ILE A 265 -16.94 -0.71 -18.92
CA ILE A 265 -16.11 -0.79 -17.72
C ILE A 265 -16.57 0.26 -16.71
N LEU A 266 -16.99 -0.20 -15.54
CA LEU A 266 -17.37 0.66 -14.41
C LEU A 266 -16.12 0.97 -13.57
N ASN A 267 -15.71 2.25 -13.57
CA ASN A 267 -14.54 2.79 -12.86
C ASN A 267 -14.97 3.76 -11.73
N HIS A 268 -14.06 4.14 -10.83
CA HIS A 268 -14.29 5.04 -9.68
C HIS A 268 -15.34 4.54 -8.68
N VAL A 269 -15.13 3.34 -8.16
CA VAL A 269 -16.07 2.62 -7.29
C VAL A 269 -16.09 3.15 -5.84
N GLU A 270 -14.99 3.73 -5.36
CA GLU A 270 -14.75 3.92 -3.91
C GLU A 270 -15.07 5.33 -3.37
N LYS A 271 -15.68 6.22 -4.15
CA LYS A 271 -15.74 7.65 -3.80
C LYS A 271 -16.87 8.09 -2.85
N LYS A 272 -17.73 7.20 -2.35
CA LYS A 272 -18.85 7.62 -1.46
C LYS A 272 -18.75 7.02 -0.05
N PRO A 273 -18.22 7.77 0.94
CA PRO A 273 -18.17 7.35 2.35
C PRO A 273 -19.52 7.42 3.08
N GLU A 274 -20.56 8.03 2.50
CA GLU A 274 -21.86 8.29 3.16
C GLU A 274 -22.94 7.24 2.91
N PHE A 275 -22.70 6.25 2.03
CA PHE A 275 -23.62 5.14 1.84
C PHE A 275 -23.00 3.88 2.44
N GLU A 276 -23.79 3.11 3.19
CA GLU A 276 -23.46 1.72 3.46
C GLU A 276 -22.93 1.08 2.17
N GLN A 277 -21.74 0.50 2.26
CA GLN A 277 -20.89 -0.06 1.19
C GLN A 277 -21.55 -1.26 0.48
N SER A 278 -22.76 -1.07 -0.02
CA SER A 278 -23.50 -2.00 -0.84
C SER A 278 -23.03 -1.84 -2.28
N ALA A 279 -22.73 -2.98 -2.90
CA ALA A 279 -22.08 -3.11 -4.19
C ALA A 279 -22.64 -2.14 -5.23
N ILE A 280 -21.78 -1.67 -6.15
CA ILE A 280 -22.23 -1.07 -7.42
C ILE A 280 -23.41 -1.90 -7.93
N ASP A 281 -24.54 -1.24 -8.17
CA ASP A 281 -25.69 -1.90 -8.77
C ASP A 281 -25.36 -2.21 -10.24
N LEU A 282 -24.72 -3.36 -10.43
CA LEU A 282 -24.34 -3.84 -11.75
C LEU A 282 -25.57 -4.06 -12.63
N GLN A 283 -26.71 -4.38 -12.04
CA GLN A 283 -27.95 -4.59 -12.78
C GLN A 283 -28.48 -3.26 -13.33
N PHE A 284 -28.50 -2.22 -12.51
CA PHE A 284 -28.82 -0.86 -12.96
C PHE A 284 -27.97 -0.45 -14.17
N TRP A 285 -26.66 -0.68 -14.13
CA TRP A 285 -25.77 -0.31 -15.24
C TRP A 285 -25.97 -1.18 -16.49
N ARG A 286 -26.25 -2.47 -16.33
CA ARG A 286 -26.65 -3.35 -17.44
C ARG A 286 -27.93 -2.86 -18.10
N ASP A 287 -28.94 -2.53 -17.30
CA ASP A 287 -30.22 -2.03 -17.81
C ASP A 287 -30.03 -0.67 -18.50
N ARG A 288 -29.25 0.24 -17.90
CA ARG A 288 -28.98 1.58 -18.44
C ARG A 288 -28.26 1.55 -19.80
N THR A 289 -27.34 0.61 -19.98
CA THR A 289 -26.53 0.48 -21.19
C THR A 289 -27.13 -0.46 -22.24
N SER A 290 -28.18 -1.22 -21.88
CA SER A 290 -28.91 -2.12 -22.79
C SER A 290 -29.58 -1.41 -23.98
N GLN A 291 -29.72 -0.09 -23.92
CA GLN A 291 -30.23 0.74 -25.02
C GLN A 291 -29.35 0.65 -26.27
N SER A 292 -28.05 0.41 -26.11
CA SER A 292 -27.13 0.17 -27.22
C SER A 292 -27.09 -1.30 -27.59
N GLN A 293 -27.31 -1.59 -28.88
CA GLN A 293 -27.21 -2.96 -29.40
C GLN A 293 -25.77 -3.46 -29.49
N ARG A 294 -24.78 -2.57 -29.34
CA ARG A 294 -23.35 -2.90 -29.42
C ARG A 294 -22.76 -3.33 -28.09
N VAL A 295 -23.34 -2.91 -26.97
CA VAL A 295 -22.93 -3.38 -25.64
C VAL A 295 -23.08 -4.90 -25.53
N VAL A 296 -22.02 -5.57 -25.13
CA VAL A 296 -21.91 -7.03 -25.02
C VAL A 296 -21.89 -7.48 -23.57
N ASP A 297 -21.14 -6.76 -22.74
CA ASP A 297 -21.03 -7.04 -21.32
C ASP A 297 -20.74 -5.75 -20.55
N VAL A 298 -21.04 -5.78 -19.25
CA VAL A 298 -20.78 -4.70 -18.30
C VAL A 298 -20.08 -5.30 -17.10
N LEU A 299 -18.90 -4.78 -16.76
CA LEU A 299 -18.08 -5.29 -15.68
C LEU A 299 -17.46 -4.18 -14.83
N VAL A 300 -17.16 -4.52 -13.58
CA VAL A 300 -16.49 -3.62 -12.64
C VAL A 300 -14.99 -3.85 -12.75
N LEU A 301 -14.25 -2.81 -13.14
CA LEU A 301 -12.80 -2.83 -13.17
C LEU A 301 -12.28 -1.41 -12.90
N ASP A 302 -11.82 -1.21 -11.67
CA ASP A 302 -11.44 0.09 -11.16
C ASP A 302 -9.93 0.33 -11.25
N ALA A 303 -9.53 1.47 -11.80
CA ALA A 303 -8.13 1.82 -11.99
C ALA A 303 -7.31 1.97 -10.70
N PHE A 304 -7.96 2.05 -9.53
CA PHE A 304 -7.38 2.25 -8.21
C PHE A 304 -7.44 0.98 -7.35
N THR A 305 -8.44 0.11 -7.55
CA THR A 305 -8.65 -1.11 -6.71
C THR A 305 -8.71 -2.43 -7.46
N ARG A 306 -8.39 -2.41 -8.74
CA ARG A 306 -8.31 -3.61 -9.60
C ARG A 306 -7.49 -4.71 -8.94
N CYS A 307 -8.04 -5.92 -8.96
CA CYS A 307 -7.34 -7.18 -8.72
C CYS A 307 -7.16 -7.94 -10.05
N TRP A 308 -6.08 -8.72 -10.18
CA TRP A 308 -5.81 -9.52 -11.38
C TRP A 308 -6.91 -10.54 -11.68
N VAL A 309 -7.64 -11.00 -10.65
CA VAL A 309 -8.76 -11.94 -10.79
C VAL A 309 -9.89 -11.34 -11.63
N GLN A 310 -10.14 -10.04 -11.49
CA GLN A 310 -11.17 -9.34 -12.27
C GLN A 310 -10.81 -9.23 -13.75
N GLU A 311 -9.52 -9.29 -14.10
CA GLU A 311 -9.07 -9.17 -15.49
C GLU A 311 -9.41 -10.38 -16.34
N GLY A 312 -9.47 -11.58 -15.78
CA GLY A 312 -9.96 -12.69 -16.58
C GLY A 312 -11.46 -12.57 -16.88
N GLY A 313 -12.22 -11.80 -16.07
CA GLY A 313 -13.57 -11.36 -16.43
C GLY A 313 -13.57 -10.39 -17.63
N LEU A 314 -12.61 -9.45 -17.68
CA LEU A 314 -12.39 -8.61 -18.86
C LEU A 314 -12.04 -9.43 -20.10
N MET A 315 -11.14 -10.41 -19.98
CA MET A 315 -10.77 -11.29 -21.10
C MET A 315 -11.98 -12.08 -21.63
N GLN A 316 -12.81 -12.62 -20.74
CA GLN A 316 -14.07 -13.28 -21.12
C GLN A 316 -15.04 -12.33 -21.82
N ALA A 317 -15.17 -11.09 -21.34
CA ALA A 317 -16.03 -10.09 -21.98
C ALA A 317 -15.54 -9.71 -23.39
N ILE A 318 -14.22 -9.60 -23.58
CA ILE A 318 -13.61 -9.35 -24.89
C ILE A 318 -13.82 -10.56 -25.82
N GLU A 319 -13.69 -11.80 -25.33
CA GLU A 319 -13.96 -12.99 -26.13
C GLU A 319 -15.42 -13.04 -26.62
N LYS A 320 -16.38 -12.72 -25.73
CA LYS A 320 -17.79 -12.59 -26.08
C LYS A 320 -17.99 -11.50 -27.14
N ALA A 321 -17.31 -10.36 -26.99
CA ALA A 321 -17.38 -9.25 -27.93
C ALA A 321 -16.90 -9.63 -29.33
N LEU A 322 -15.75 -10.31 -29.43
CA LEU A 322 -15.22 -10.83 -30.69
C LEU A 322 -16.14 -11.89 -31.33
N THR A 323 -16.89 -12.64 -30.52
CA THR A 323 -17.84 -13.67 -31.00
C THR A 323 -19.15 -13.08 -31.52
N LYS A 324 -19.61 -11.95 -30.97
CA LYS A 324 -20.88 -11.30 -31.35
C LYS A 324 -20.90 -10.85 -32.82
N ASP A 325 -19.77 -10.44 -33.37
CA ASP A 325 -19.67 -10.04 -34.77
C ASP A 325 -19.58 -11.24 -35.72
N LEU A 326 -19.06 -12.38 -35.26
CA LEU A 326 -18.98 -13.62 -36.05
C LEU A 326 -20.38 -14.16 -36.38
N SER A 327 -21.30 -14.16 -35.41
CA SER A 327 -22.66 -14.69 -35.61
C SER A 327 -23.46 -13.93 -36.68
N LYS A 328 -23.14 -12.65 -36.92
CA LYS A 328 -23.72 -11.84 -38.01
C LYS A 328 -22.98 -12.00 -39.35
N SER A 329 -21.74 -12.46 -39.34
CA SER A 329 -20.86 -12.53 -40.52
C SER A 329 -20.83 -13.90 -41.22
N LEU A 330 -21.46 -14.93 -40.64
CA LEU A 330 -21.53 -16.31 -41.19
C LEU A 330 -22.18 -16.41 -42.58
N GLU A 331 -22.70 -15.31 -43.12
CA GLU A 331 -23.25 -15.21 -44.47
C GLU A 331 -22.18 -14.83 -45.55
N SER A 332 -20.89 -14.62 -45.19
CA SER A 332 -19.85 -14.16 -46.14
C SER A 332 -18.43 -14.73 -45.93
N ASN A 333 -17.56 -14.61 -46.95
CA ASN A 333 -16.12 -14.98 -46.92
C ASN A 333 -15.27 -14.25 -45.84
N ALA A 334 -15.80 -13.22 -45.18
CA ALA A 334 -15.17 -12.54 -44.03
C ALA A 334 -15.02 -13.43 -42.78
N THR A 335 -15.64 -14.61 -42.79
CA THR A 335 -15.67 -15.57 -41.66
C THR A 335 -14.27 -16.08 -41.26
N ASN A 336 -13.35 -16.31 -42.20
CA ASN A 336 -12.04 -16.91 -41.88
C ASN A 336 -11.15 -15.98 -41.04
N ALA A 337 -11.10 -14.69 -41.35
CA ALA A 337 -10.26 -13.73 -40.63
C ALA A 337 -10.74 -13.52 -39.19
N LEU A 338 -12.06 -13.46 -38.98
CA LEU A 338 -12.66 -13.33 -37.64
C LEU A 338 -12.43 -14.59 -36.78
N VAL A 339 -12.54 -15.78 -37.38
CA VAL A 339 -12.24 -17.05 -36.70
C VAL A 339 -10.76 -17.08 -36.25
N LEU A 340 -9.83 -16.69 -37.13
CA LEU A 340 -8.41 -16.63 -36.80
C LEU A 340 -8.12 -15.63 -35.68
N LYS A 341 -8.73 -14.43 -35.73
CA LYS A 341 -8.61 -13.44 -34.63
C LYS A 341 -9.14 -13.99 -33.31
N ARG A 342 -10.25 -14.72 -33.29
CA ARG A 342 -10.78 -15.33 -32.07
C ARG A 342 -9.84 -16.41 -31.52
N GLN A 343 -9.27 -17.25 -32.38
CA GLN A 343 -8.31 -18.27 -31.97
C GLN A 343 -7.03 -17.64 -31.40
N ALA A 344 -6.52 -16.58 -32.05
CA ALA A 344 -5.40 -15.80 -31.55
C ALA A 344 -5.74 -15.18 -30.18
N PHE A 345 -6.93 -14.58 -30.03
CA PHE A 345 -7.39 -14.02 -28.76
C PHE A 345 -7.45 -15.07 -27.65
N ALA A 346 -7.96 -16.28 -27.93
CA ALA A 346 -8.03 -17.35 -26.96
C ALA A 346 -6.64 -17.73 -26.42
N ARG A 347 -5.63 -17.80 -27.30
CA ARG A 347 -4.23 -18.03 -26.91
C ARG A 347 -3.67 -16.87 -26.08
N LEU A 348 -3.89 -15.63 -26.49
CA LEU A 348 -3.45 -14.44 -25.76
C LEU A 348 -4.10 -14.33 -24.37
N SER A 349 -5.38 -14.70 -24.26
CA SER A 349 -6.12 -14.76 -22.98
C SER A 349 -5.56 -15.84 -22.04
N LEU A 350 -5.18 -16.99 -22.58
CA LEU A 350 -4.49 -18.04 -21.81
C LEU A 350 -3.12 -17.57 -21.32
N GLU A 351 -2.34 -16.90 -22.18
CA GLU A 351 -1.03 -16.36 -21.83
C GLU A 351 -1.14 -15.27 -20.75
N TRP A 352 -2.12 -14.36 -20.88
CA TRP A 352 -2.45 -13.37 -19.86
C TRP A 352 -2.73 -14.02 -18.50
N SER A 353 -3.58 -15.06 -18.51
CA SER A 353 -3.95 -15.80 -17.31
C SER A 353 -2.75 -16.53 -16.70
N ALA A 354 -1.90 -17.14 -17.53
CA ALA A 354 -0.68 -17.82 -17.09
C ALA A 354 0.30 -16.85 -16.42
N LYS A 355 0.55 -15.68 -17.02
CA LYS A 355 1.39 -14.62 -16.44
C LYS A 355 0.88 -14.15 -15.08
N ASN A 356 -0.43 -13.92 -14.97
CA ASN A 356 -1.06 -13.53 -13.71
C ASN A 356 -0.95 -14.63 -12.64
N ARG A 357 -1.20 -15.90 -12.99
CA ARG A 357 -1.03 -17.04 -12.08
C ARG A 357 0.41 -17.19 -11.62
N GLN A 358 1.37 -17.09 -12.53
CA GLN A 358 2.80 -17.18 -12.19
C GLN A 358 3.21 -16.10 -11.18
N ARG A 359 2.72 -14.86 -11.38
CA ARG A 359 2.94 -13.76 -10.43
C ARG A 359 2.31 -14.03 -9.06
N TRP A 360 1.08 -14.56 -9.03
CA TRP A 360 0.43 -14.96 -7.78
C TRP A 360 1.20 -16.06 -7.04
N ILE A 361 1.58 -17.14 -7.73
CA ILE A 361 2.37 -18.26 -7.16
C ILE A 361 3.70 -17.76 -6.61
N LYS A 362 4.44 -16.93 -7.36
CA LYS A 362 5.69 -16.30 -6.89
C LYS A 362 5.46 -15.42 -5.66
N SER A 363 4.31 -14.74 -5.56
CA SER A 363 3.96 -13.96 -4.37
C SER A 363 3.80 -14.86 -3.15
N MET A 364 3.19 -16.04 -3.31
CA MET A 364 3.03 -17.00 -2.22
C MET A 364 4.37 -17.61 -1.80
N ASP A 365 5.29 -17.81 -2.74
CA ASP A 365 6.66 -18.23 -2.44
C ASP A 365 7.44 -17.20 -1.61
N VAL A 366 7.31 -15.90 -1.93
CA VAL A 366 7.87 -14.80 -1.11
C VAL A 366 7.32 -14.82 0.32
N LEU A 367 6.01 -15.06 0.48
CA LEU A 367 5.39 -15.19 1.81
C LEU A 367 5.89 -16.45 2.56
N ALA A 368 5.99 -17.58 1.85
CA ALA A 368 6.44 -18.85 2.40
C ALA A 368 7.90 -18.79 2.88
N GLU A 369 8.77 -18.16 2.10
CA GLU A 369 10.18 -17.95 2.46
C GLU A 369 10.29 -17.12 3.75
N GLN A 370 9.57 -16.00 3.85
CA GLN A 370 9.56 -15.17 5.06
C GLN A 370 9.06 -15.94 6.28
N MET A 371 7.99 -16.72 6.12
CA MET A 371 7.43 -17.51 7.21
C MET A 371 8.36 -18.66 7.63
N CYS A 372 9.02 -19.31 6.68
CA CYS A 372 10.02 -20.35 6.95
C CYS A 372 11.18 -19.77 7.78
N LEU A 373 11.70 -18.60 7.39
CA LEU A 373 12.74 -17.90 8.15
C LEU A 373 12.28 -17.54 9.56
N ALA A 374 11.05 -17.04 9.73
CA ALA A 374 10.50 -16.73 11.04
C ALA A 374 10.34 -17.97 11.92
N ILE A 375 9.85 -19.09 11.38
CA ILE A 375 9.68 -20.36 12.10
C ILE A 375 11.03 -20.89 12.62
N LEU A 376 12.08 -20.78 11.79
CA LEU A 376 13.41 -21.30 12.11
C LEU A 376 14.26 -20.32 12.95
N ASP A 377 13.81 -19.07 13.13
CA ASP A 377 14.54 -18.04 13.86
C ASP A 377 14.54 -18.30 15.37
N LYS A 378 15.73 -18.16 15.97
CA LYS A 378 15.96 -18.33 17.40
C LYS A 378 17.08 -17.42 17.86
N GLU A 379 16.93 -16.83 19.04
CA GLU A 379 17.95 -15.99 19.65
C GLU A 379 18.43 -16.61 20.96
N ARG A 380 19.75 -16.62 21.19
CA ARG A 380 20.32 -17.08 22.46
C ARG A 380 20.19 -15.98 23.51
N ILE A 381 19.82 -16.36 24.72
CA ILE A 381 19.85 -15.47 25.88
C ILE A 381 21.24 -15.60 26.50
N ASP A 382 22.02 -14.53 26.44
CA ASP A 382 23.32 -14.48 27.10
C ASP A 382 23.13 -14.45 28.62
N SER A 383 23.27 -15.63 29.25
CA SER A 383 23.11 -15.82 30.69
C SER A 383 24.43 -15.66 31.46
N SER A 384 25.47 -15.07 30.87
CA SER A 384 26.74 -14.78 31.55
C SER A 384 26.61 -13.80 32.73
N VAL A 385 25.45 -13.14 32.90
CA VAL A 385 25.13 -12.33 34.07
C VAL A 385 24.35 -13.16 35.09
N GLN A 386 25.06 -13.67 36.09
CA GLN A 386 24.57 -14.49 37.19
C GLN A 386 23.33 -13.89 37.88
N TRP A 387 22.28 -14.69 38.05
CA TRP A 387 21.08 -14.36 38.83
C TRP A 387 21.36 -14.10 40.32
N SER A 388 22.56 -14.44 40.83
CA SER A 388 22.91 -14.39 42.24
C SER A 388 23.20 -12.99 42.80
N ASP A 389 23.44 -11.98 41.97
CA ASP A 389 23.83 -10.65 42.48
C ASP A 389 22.69 -9.63 42.60
N LYS A 390 21.50 -9.91 42.04
CA LYS A 390 20.37 -8.95 42.03
C LYS A 390 19.29 -9.17 43.10
N LEU A 391 19.33 -10.28 43.84
CA LEU A 391 18.38 -10.49 44.95
C LEU A 391 18.68 -9.62 46.19
N LYS A 392 19.86 -8.97 46.25
CA LYS A 392 20.22 -8.06 47.35
C LYS A 392 19.70 -6.63 47.21
N ASN A 393 19.12 -6.25 46.07
CA ASN A 393 18.62 -4.89 45.83
C ASN A 393 17.09 -4.86 45.69
N VAL A 394 16.41 -5.20 46.79
CA VAL A 394 14.96 -4.97 46.98
C VAL A 394 14.61 -3.45 47.00
N GLY A 395 15.59 -2.54 46.89
CA GLY A 395 15.37 -1.10 46.72
C GLY A 395 14.95 -0.64 45.31
N ALA A 396 14.99 -1.50 44.29
CA ALA A 396 14.67 -1.13 42.89
C ALA A 396 13.17 -1.23 42.54
N SER A 397 12.31 -1.68 43.45
CA SER A 397 10.84 -1.65 43.28
C SER A 397 10.25 -0.24 43.43
N VAL A 398 10.93 0.66 44.15
CA VAL A 398 10.49 2.06 44.34
C VAL A 398 10.91 2.95 43.17
N GLY A 399 12.05 2.68 42.51
CA GLY A 399 12.49 3.41 41.32
C GLY A 399 11.61 3.19 40.08
N ARG A 400 10.86 2.08 40.03
CA ARG A 400 9.91 1.79 38.92
C ARG A 400 8.65 2.66 38.95
N ALA A 401 8.29 3.20 40.10
CA ALA A 401 7.15 4.12 40.23
C ALA A 401 7.49 5.58 39.88
N VAL A 402 8.78 5.93 39.75
CA VAL A 402 9.24 7.34 39.69
C VAL A 402 9.96 7.70 38.37
N GLY A 403 10.08 6.79 37.41
CA GLY A 403 10.41 7.16 36.03
C GLY A 403 11.80 7.76 35.82
N LEU A 404 12.84 7.15 36.39
CA LEU A 404 14.23 7.53 36.11
C LEU A 404 14.76 6.84 34.82
N PRO A 405 15.43 7.58 33.92
CA PRO A 405 16.00 7.03 32.69
C PRO A 405 17.36 6.36 32.99
N GLY A 406 17.45 5.04 32.83
CA GLY A 406 18.74 4.34 32.99
C GLY A 406 18.72 2.87 33.42
N ALA A 407 17.58 2.17 33.36
CA ALA A 407 17.57 0.73 33.62
C ALA A 407 18.24 -0.02 32.45
N SER A 408 19.34 -0.72 32.71
CA SER A 408 19.99 -1.63 31.75
C SER A 408 18.99 -2.69 31.28
N LYS A 409 18.77 -2.83 29.96
CA LYS A 409 17.89 -3.85 29.36
C LYS A 409 18.25 -5.25 29.86
N SER A 410 17.26 -6.07 30.22
CA SER A 410 17.54 -7.45 30.64
C SER A 410 18.10 -8.29 29.46
N PRO A 411 18.94 -9.32 29.69
CA PRO A 411 19.44 -10.17 28.60
C PRO A 411 18.32 -10.81 27.77
N LYS A 412 17.18 -11.11 28.40
CA LYS A 412 15.95 -11.57 27.74
C LYS A 412 15.36 -10.49 26.82
N GLU A 413 15.22 -9.26 27.30
CA GLU A 413 14.76 -8.13 26.48
C GLU A 413 15.71 -7.84 25.31
N ALA A 414 17.02 -7.97 25.51
CA ALA A 414 18.00 -7.82 24.43
C ALA A 414 17.81 -8.92 23.36
N ALA A 415 17.65 -10.18 23.77
CA ALA A 415 17.38 -11.28 22.84
C ALA A 415 16.05 -11.09 22.08
N MET A 416 14.98 -10.68 22.76
CA MET A 416 13.69 -10.37 22.13
C MET A 416 13.79 -9.19 21.15
N ASN A 417 14.58 -8.16 21.46
CA ASN A 417 14.83 -7.04 20.57
C ASN A 417 15.55 -7.47 19.28
N ASN A 418 16.59 -8.30 19.40
CA ASN A 418 17.34 -8.80 18.26
C ASN A 418 16.45 -9.66 17.35
N LEU A 419 15.66 -10.55 17.94
CA LEU A 419 14.70 -11.39 17.23
C LEU A 419 13.67 -10.52 16.47
N ALA A 420 13.10 -9.52 17.15
CA ALA A 420 12.14 -8.59 16.54
C ALA A 420 12.76 -7.75 15.40
N ALA A 421 14.01 -7.29 15.55
CA ALA A 421 14.70 -6.53 14.52
C ALA A 421 14.94 -7.37 13.25
N ARG A 422 15.25 -8.67 13.39
CA ARG A 422 15.36 -9.58 12.25
C ARG A 422 14.04 -9.80 11.56
N LEU A 423 12.96 -10.01 12.33
CA LEU A 423 11.62 -10.14 11.75
C LEU A 423 11.21 -8.87 10.99
N ASP A 424 11.46 -7.69 11.54
CA ASP A 424 11.17 -6.41 10.87
C ASP A 424 11.91 -6.30 9.53
N ALA A 425 13.22 -6.62 9.51
CA ALA A 425 14.00 -6.66 8.29
C ALA A 425 13.46 -7.69 7.26
N GLN A 426 12.91 -8.81 7.71
CA GLN A 426 12.26 -9.79 6.84
C GLN A 426 10.93 -9.27 6.28
N LEU A 427 10.10 -8.61 7.09
CA LEU A 427 8.83 -8.02 6.64
C LEU A 427 9.04 -6.93 5.59
N ASN A 428 10.06 -6.09 5.75
CA ASN A 428 10.44 -5.07 4.78
C ASN A 428 10.93 -5.68 3.46
N ARG A 429 11.80 -6.69 3.52
CA ARG A 429 12.25 -7.44 2.33
C ARG A 429 11.09 -8.06 1.58
N ARG A 430 10.18 -8.74 2.29
CA ARG A 430 8.95 -9.32 1.73
C ARG A 430 8.13 -8.27 0.98
N MET A 431 7.91 -7.11 1.59
CA MET A 431 7.13 -6.04 0.94
C MET A 431 7.80 -5.55 -0.33
N ASN A 432 9.12 -5.31 -0.30
CA ASN A 432 9.87 -4.87 -1.48
C ASN A 432 9.83 -5.93 -2.60
N SER A 433 9.99 -7.22 -2.27
CA SER A 433 9.86 -8.31 -3.25
C SER A 433 8.47 -8.39 -3.85
N LEU A 434 7.41 -8.15 -3.07
CA LEU A 434 6.04 -8.07 -3.59
C LEU A 434 5.87 -6.86 -4.52
N LEU A 435 6.38 -5.68 -4.15
CA LEU A 435 6.31 -4.48 -5.01
C LEU A 435 7.03 -4.70 -6.33
N GLU A 436 8.25 -5.26 -6.30
CA GLU A 436 9.03 -5.58 -7.50
C GLU A 436 8.32 -6.60 -8.39
N LEU A 437 7.83 -7.69 -7.80
CA LEU A 437 7.11 -8.75 -8.52
C LEU A 437 5.82 -8.24 -9.19
N HIS A 438 5.18 -7.24 -8.59
CA HIS A 438 3.99 -6.58 -9.13
C HIS A 438 4.32 -5.30 -9.93
N GLN A 439 5.61 -5.02 -10.11
CA GLN A 439 6.14 -3.87 -10.87
C GLN A 439 5.63 -2.52 -10.35
N LEU A 440 5.41 -2.38 -9.05
CA LEU A 440 4.94 -1.13 -8.44
C LEU A 440 6.14 -0.32 -7.95
N ASP A 441 6.24 0.93 -8.41
CA ASP A 441 7.24 1.87 -7.94
C ASP A 441 6.84 2.42 -6.56
N GLY A 442 7.76 2.45 -5.60
CA GLY A 442 7.56 3.01 -4.26
C GLY A 442 8.32 2.26 -3.16
N GLN A 443 8.23 2.74 -1.92
CA GLN A 443 8.92 2.13 -0.78
C GLN A 443 7.92 1.66 0.28
N ALA A 444 8.22 0.53 0.90
CA ALA A 444 7.50 0.08 2.09
C ALA A 444 7.66 1.11 3.22
N LYS A 445 6.58 1.80 3.58
CA LYS A 445 6.48 2.53 4.86
C LYS A 445 5.89 1.56 5.90
N LEU A 446 6.52 1.47 7.07
CA LEU A 446 6.17 0.55 8.17
C LEU A 446 4.85 0.91 8.91
N THR A 447 3.77 1.19 8.19
CA THR A 447 2.50 1.67 8.80
C THR A 447 1.44 0.59 8.94
N LEU A 448 1.53 -0.51 8.17
CA LEU A 448 0.48 -1.55 8.11
C LEU A 448 0.32 -2.27 9.45
N MET A 449 1.43 -2.49 10.14
CA MET A 449 1.45 -3.14 11.45
C MET A 449 0.84 -2.26 12.56
N ASN A 450 0.98 -0.93 12.46
CA ASN A 450 0.42 0.02 13.43
C ASN A 450 -1.12 0.05 13.43
N ARG A 451 -1.76 -0.30 12.31
CA ARG A 451 -3.23 -0.21 12.15
C ARG A 451 -3.93 -1.54 12.39
N ILE A 452 -3.32 -2.66 12.00
CA ILE A 452 -3.86 -4.00 12.26
C ILE A 452 -3.89 -4.28 13.78
N ALA A 453 -2.87 -3.84 14.52
CA ALA A 453 -2.86 -3.93 15.99
C ALA A 453 -4.02 -3.15 16.65
N LYS A 454 -4.37 -1.97 16.11
CA LYS A 454 -5.49 -1.14 16.60
C LYS A 454 -6.86 -1.75 16.35
N HIS A 455 -7.10 -2.34 15.18
CA HIS A 455 -8.40 -2.96 14.87
C HIS A 455 -8.62 -4.30 15.57
N TYR A 456 -7.55 -4.98 15.99
CA TYR A 456 -7.64 -6.25 16.73
C TYR A 456 -8.08 -6.06 18.20
N GLU A 457 -7.75 -4.91 18.83
CA GLU A 457 -8.19 -4.56 20.19
C GLU A 457 -9.72 -4.45 20.31
N LEU A 458 -10.42 -4.11 19.22
CA LEU A 458 -11.87 -3.87 19.23
C LEU A 458 -12.73 -5.14 19.15
N HIS A 459 -12.15 -6.30 18.79
CA HIS A 459 -12.91 -7.52 18.47
C HIS A 459 -12.49 -8.78 19.25
N ALA A 460 -11.57 -8.70 20.20
CA ALA A 460 -11.17 -9.87 20.99
C ALA A 460 -12.28 -10.27 22.01
N PRO A 461 -12.70 -11.56 22.07
CA PRO A 461 -13.72 -12.02 22.99
C PRO A 461 -13.25 -11.99 24.45
N GLN A 462 -14.10 -11.41 25.30
CA GLN A 462 -13.92 -11.26 26.75
C GLN A 462 -14.04 -12.62 27.45
N SER A 463 -12.91 -13.25 27.78
CA SER A 463 -12.89 -14.35 28.75
C SER A 463 -11.87 -14.04 29.85
N GLU A 464 -12.31 -14.11 31.11
CA GLU A 464 -11.57 -13.68 32.31
C GLU A 464 -10.16 -14.25 32.45
N ILE A 465 -9.92 -15.49 32.00
CA ILE A 465 -8.61 -16.15 32.08
C ILE A 465 -7.65 -15.66 30.96
N LYS A 466 -8.19 -15.16 29.83
CA LYS A 466 -7.40 -14.52 28.77
C LYS A 466 -7.13 -13.04 29.07
N ALA A 467 -7.96 -12.37 29.87
CA ALA A 467 -7.78 -10.97 30.24
C ALA A 467 -6.48 -10.70 31.02
N ALA A 468 -6.02 -11.63 31.87
CA ALA A 468 -4.74 -11.51 32.58
C ALA A 468 -3.52 -11.68 31.65
N LEU A 469 -3.64 -12.51 30.61
CA LEU A 469 -2.63 -12.70 29.58
C LEU A 469 -2.51 -11.48 28.65
N TRP A 470 -3.64 -10.80 28.39
CA TRP A 470 -3.72 -9.57 27.61
C TRP A 470 -3.45 -8.29 28.43
N GLY A 471 -3.71 -8.28 29.74
CA GLY A 471 -3.49 -7.14 30.62
C GLY A 471 -2.02 -6.74 30.78
N GLY A 472 -1.09 -7.70 30.69
CA GLY A 472 0.35 -7.42 30.61
C GLY A 472 0.81 -6.95 29.22
N ALA A 473 0.17 -7.47 28.17
CA ALA A 473 0.46 -7.12 26.78
C ALA A 473 0.05 -5.67 26.42
N VAL A 474 -1.08 -5.21 26.96
CA VAL A 474 -1.68 -3.89 26.69
C VAL A 474 -0.95 -2.77 27.43
N SER A 475 -0.40 -3.00 28.63
CA SER A 475 0.42 -1.98 29.32
C SER A 475 1.78 -1.74 28.66
N GLY A 476 2.34 -2.71 27.95
CA GLY A 476 3.62 -2.56 27.26
C GLY A 476 3.50 -1.86 25.91
N ALA A 477 2.42 -2.11 25.16
CA ALA A 477 2.14 -1.43 23.90
C ALA A 477 1.91 0.09 24.07
N LEU A 478 1.34 0.50 25.21
CA LEU A 478 1.10 1.92 25.53
C LEU A 478 2.35 2.67 26.02
N LEU A 479 3.41 1.99 26.48
CA LEU A 479 4.64 2.64 26.97
C LEU A 479 5.67 2.94 25.88
N GLY A 480 5.55 2.32 24.69
CA GLY A 480 6.39 2.61 23.52
C GLY A 480 6.21 4.03 22.95
N LEU A 481 5.09 4.67 23.24
CA LEU A 481 4.79 6.05 22.81
C LEU A 481 5.72 7.10 23.44
N LYS A 482 6.49 6.78 24.49
CA LYS A 482 7.40 7.75 25.13
C LYS A 482 8.77 7.89 24.44
N ALA A 483 9.21 6.92 23.65
CA ALA A 483 10.50 7.04 22.91
C ALA A 483 10.39 8.00 21.72
N ASP A 484 9.26 7.99 21.02
CA ASP A 484 9.00 8.88 19.87
C ASP A 484 8.71 10.33 20.31
N VAL A 485 8.15 10.51 21.51
CA VAL A 485 7.96 11.83 22.13
C VAL A 485 9.26 12.37 22.75
N MET A 486 10.15 11.50 23.26
CA MET A 486 11.45 11.92 23.79
C MET A 486 12.52 12.20 22.71
N SER A 487 12.33 11.73 21.47
CA SER A 487 13.26 11.95 20.34
C SER A 487 12.80 13.02 19.34
N GLY A 488 11.66 13.67 19.59
CA GLY A 488 11.17 14.78 18.75
C GLY A 488 10.60 14.34 17.39
N GLY A 489 10.08 13.11 17.27
CA GLY A 489 9.42 12.65 16.04
C GLY A 489 10.36 12.25 14.88
N LEU A 490 11.64 11.99 15.14
CA LEU A 490 12.63 11.60 14.12
C LEU A 490 12.84 10.09 13.98
N THR A 491 12.15 9.27 14.78
CA THR A 491 12.10 7.81 14.58
C THR A 491 11.14 7.52 13.44
N MET A 492 11.65 7.37 12.22
CA MET A 492 10.89 6.90 11.05
C MET A 492 10.33 5.48 11.30
N GLY A 493 9.25 5.34 12.08
CA GLY A 493 8.50 4.10 12.31
C GLY A 493 9.13 3.04 13.23
N GLY A 494 10.42 3.10 13.57
CA GLY A 494 11.12 2.03 14.31
C GLY A 494 10.80 1.90 15.82
N GLY A 495 10.26 2.94 16.46
CA GLY A 495 9.94 2.93 17.90
C GLY A 495 8.73 2.06 18.26
N LEU A 496 7.81 1.88 17.31
CA LEU A 496 6.51 1.26 17.55
C LEU A 496 6.56 -0.28 17.55
N LEU A 497 7.44 -0.91 16.77
CA LEU A 497 7.66 -2.35 16.89
C LEU A 497 8.49 -2.67 18.14
N THR A 498 9.48 -1.85 18.47
CA THR A 498 10.24 -2.00 19.72
C THR A 498 9.39 -1.74 20.98
N GLY A 499 8.17 -1.21 20.88
CA GLY A 499 7.24 -1.02 22.00
C GLY A 499 6.02 -1.95 21.97
N GLY A 500 5.37 -2.11 20.81
CA GLY A 500 4.17 -2.92 20.63
C GLY A 500 4.47 -4.42 20.52
N VAL A 501 5.55 -4.79 19.85
CA VAL A 501 6.03 -6.18 19.76
C VAL A 501 6.67 -6.57 21.09
N LEU A 502 7.44 -5.70 21.74
CA LEU A 502 7.95 -5.94 23.11
C LEU A 502 6.85 -5.98 24.19
N GLY A 503 5.83 -5.13 24.06
CA GLY A 503 4.68 -5.09 24.98
C GLY A 503 3.87 -6.38 24.91
N ALA A 504 3.48 -6.81 23.71
CA ALA A 504 2.79 -8.08 23.50
C ALA A 504 3.66 -9.32 23.83
N ILE A 505 4.96 -9.29 23.51
CA ILE A 505 5.87 -10.45 23.73
C ILE A 505 6.33 -10.57 25.18
N SER A 506 6.23 -9.52 26.00
CA SER A 506 6.50 -9.65 27.43
C SER A 506 5.60 -10.69 28.14
N GLY A 507 4.41 -10.98 27.58
CA GLY A 507 3.50 -12.04 28.03
C GLY A 507 3.54 -13.37 27.25
N ALA A 508 4.07 -13.41 26.02
CA ALA A 508 3.85 -14.54 25.08
C ALA A 508 5.12 -15.24 24.55
N GLY A 509 6.34 -14.85 24.96
CA GLY A 509 7.56 -15.58 24.57
C GLY A 509 7.61 -16.99 25.20
N VAL A 510 7.42 -18.04 24.40
CA VAL A 510 7.58 -19.43 24.85
C VAL A 510 9.08 -19.77 24.88
N ILE A 511 9.59 -20.16 26.06
CA ILE A 511 10.88 -20.84 26.18
C ILE A 511 10.66 -22.29 25.76
N ARG A 512 11.00 -22.65 24.51
CA ARG A 512 11.09 -24.08 24.12
C ARG A 512 12.43 -24.63 24.59
N GLY A 513 12.49 -25.06 25.85
CA GLY A 513 13.61 -25.79 26.42
C GLY A 513 13.63 -27.26 26.00
N TYR A 514 13.85 -27.54 24.72
CA TYR A 514 13.98 -28.93 24.23
C TYR A 514 15.41 -29.44 24.41
N ASN A 515 15.77 -29.77 25.66
CA ASN A 515 16.76 -30.77 26.11
C ASN A 515 17.26 -30.50 27.54
N LEU A 516 16.35 -30.22 28.48
CA LEU A 516 16.65 -30.22 29.92
C LEU A 516 17.06 -31.61 30.46
N LEU A 517 16.99 -32.67 29.65
CA LEU A 517 17.40 -34.02 30.01
C LEU A 517 18.82 -34.40 29.54
N LYS A 518 19.56 -33.51 28.86
CA LYS A 518 20.95 -33.76 28.42
C LYS A 518 21.95 -32.64 28.76
N GLY A 519 21.68 -31.86 29.80
CA GLY A 519 22.72 -31.24 30.63
C GLY A 519 23.69 -30.22 30.02
N ALA A 520 23.39 -29.53 28.90
CA ALA A 520 24.38 -28.60 28.34
C ALA A 520 23.89 -27.46 27.41
N ASP A 521 22.64 -26.99 27.43
CA ASP A 521 22.19 -25.98 26.43
C ASP A 521 21.81 -24.58 26.96
N ILE A 522 22.24 -23.57 26.21
CA ILE A 522 22.02 -22.13 26.42
C ILE A 522 20.52 -21.81 26.20
N PRO A 523 19.86 -21.05 27.10
CA PRO A 523 18.46 -20.68 26.92
C PRO A 523 18.24 -19.88 25.62
N THR A 524 17.18 -20.19 24.88
CA THR A 524 16.83 -19.52 23.61
C THR A 524 15.42 -18.95 23.62
N VAL A 525 15.19 -17.92 22.80
CA VAL A 525 13.89 -17.30 22.51
C VAL A 525 13.50 -17.65 21.09
N THR A 526 12.26 -18.09 20.90
CA THR A 526 11.64 -18.34 19.59
C THR A 526 10.27 -17.67 19.52
N TRP A 527 9.70 -17.59 18.32
CA TRP A 527 8.34 -17.10 18.12
C TRP A 527 7.28 -18.08 18.64
N SER A 528 6.17 -17.56 19.16
CA SER A 528 5.02 -18.36 19.56
C SER A 528 4.16 -18.73 18.35
N ASP A 529 3.36 -19.80 18.48
CA ASP A 529 2.48 -20.24 17.39
C ASP A 529 1.46 -19.16 17.01
N GLU A 530 1.00 -18.34 17.96
CA GLU A 530 0.10 -17.21 17.72
C GLU A 530 0.74 -16.14 16.83
N VAL A 531 2.01 -15.77 17.09
CA VAL A 531 2.74 -14.82 16.25
C VAL A 531 2.91 -15.37 14.83
N LEU A 532 3.18 -16.66 14.70
CA LEU A 532 3.35 -17.32 13.40
C LEU A 532 2.03 -17.35 12.60
N ILE A 533 0.90 -17.57 13.27
CA ILE A 533 -0.44 -17.47 12.65
C ILE A 533 -0.73 -16.03 12.21
N ASP A 534 -0.37 -15.03 13.03
CA ASP A 534 -0.53 -13.63 12.68
C ASP A 534 0.36 -13.22 11.49
N LEU A 535 1.53 -13.82 11.33
CA LEU A 535 2.36 -13.63 10.14
C LEU A 535 1.70 -14.15 8.86
N VAL A 536 0.94 -15.26 8.91
CA VAL A 536 0.12 -15.73 7.78
C VAL A 536 -0.91 -14.68 7.41
N ARG A 537 -1.66 -14.19 8.40
CA ARG A 537 -2.70 -13.16 8.20
C ARG A 537 -2.10 -11.89 7.58
N ASN A 538 -1.01 -11.40 8.14
CA ASN A 538 -0.31 -10.19 7.68
C ASN A 538 0.30 -10.36 6.29
N GLY A 539 0.84 -11.55 5.98
CA GLY A 539 1.37 -11.87 4.67
C GLY A 539 0.28 -11.85 3.59
N LEU A 540 -0.86 -12.47 3.86
CA LEU A 540 -2.02 -12.47 2.96
C LEU A 540 -2.59 -11.05 2.77
N LEU A 541 -2.69 -10.25 3.83
CA LEU A 541 -3.10 -8.86 3.73
C LEU A 541 -2.14 -8.02 2.89
N ALA A 542 -0.83 -8.17 3.10
CA ALA A 542 0.18 -7.47 2.30
C ALA A 542 0.08 -7.85 0.81
N TYR A 543 -0.10 -9.14 0.53
CA TYR A 543 -0.34 -9.60 -0.84
C TYR A 543 -1.61 -9.01 -1.43
N LEU A 544 -2.75 -9.02 -0.72
CA LEU A 544 -3.99 -8.40 -1.23
C LEU A 544 -3.80 -6.92 -1.49
N ALA A 545 -3.14 -6.19 -0.59
CA ALA A 545 -2.89 -4.77 -0.74
C ALA A 545 -2.09 -4.47 -2.02
N VAL A 546 -1.03 -5.25 -2.29
CA VAL A 546 -0.24 -5.13 -3.53
C VAL A 546 -1.04 -5.56 -4.76
N ALA A 547 -1.73 -6.70 -4.68
CA ALA A 547 -2.49 -7.25 -5.80
C ALA A 547 -3.68 -6.38 -6.23
N HIS A 548 -4.21 -5.57 -5.31
CA HIS A 548 -5.32 -4.63 -5.54
C HIS A 548 -4.86 -3.20 -5.77
N PHE A 549 -3.55 -2.92 -5.80
CA PHE A 549 -3.06 -1.57 -5.98
C PHE A 549 -3.08 -1.19 -7.45
N GLY A 550 -4.08 -0.39 -7.82
CA GLY A 550 -4.16 0.20 -9.14
C GLY A 550 -3.16 1.35 -9.32
N ARG A 551 -2.53 1.42 -10.49
CA ARG A 551 -1.53 2.46 -10.83
C ARG A 551 -2.14 3.84 -11.03
N GLY A 552 -3.47 3.96 -11.05
CA GLY A 552 -4.16 5.25 -10.95
C GLY A 552 -3.79 6.05 -9.69
N ARG A 553 -3.22 5.39 -8.67
CA ARG A 553 -2.74 6.00 -7.42
C ARG A 553 -1.34 6.63 -7.50
N GLY A 554 -0.58 6.39 -8.58
CA GLY A 554 0.83 6.77 -8.68
C GLY A 554 1.76 5.77 -7.95
N GLU A 555 2.83 6.28 -7.34
CA GLU A 555 3.73 5.45 -6.53
C GLU A 555 2.96 4.75 -5.39
N TRP A 556 3.46 3.58 -5.00
CA TRP A 556 2.91 2.81 -3.90
C TRP A 556 2.80 3.66 -2.63
N THR A 557 1.56 3.84 -2.19
CA THR A 557 1.23 4.42 -0.90
C THR A 557 0.32 3.48 -0.14
N GLU A 558 0.66 3.24 1.11
CA GLU A 558 -0.12 2.37 1.97
C GLU A 558 -1.51 2.96 2.27
N SER A 559 -2.56 2.17 2.04
CA SER A 559 -3.95 2.52 2.36
C SER A 559 -4.56 1.55 3.36
N GLU A 560 -5.61 1.99 4.07
CA GLU A 560 -6.34 1.10 4.98
C GLU A 560 -7.01 -0.03 4.17
N PRO A 561 -6.78 -1.31 4.53
CA PRO A 561 -7.38 -2.42 3.82
C PRO A 561 -8.90 -2.47 4.11
N PRO A 562 -9.74 -2.78 3.11
CA PRO A 562 -11.17 -2.99 3.34
C PRO A 562 -11.42 -4.05 4.43
N ALA A 563 -12.33 -3.78 5.36
CA ALA A 563 -12.66 -4.69 6.47
C ALA A 563 -13.02 -6.11 6.01
N LYS A 564 -13.69 -6.22 4.85
CA LYS A 564 -14.04 -7.50 4.22
C LYS A 564 -12.83 -8.40 3.91
N TRP A 565 -11.67 -7.83 3.59
CA TRP A 565 -10.46 -8.63 3.32
C TRP A 565 -10.02 -9.39 4.57
N LEU A 566 -9.97 -8.70 5.71
CA LEU A 566 -9.60 -9.29 6.99
C LEU A 566 -10.59 -10.40 7.38
N ALA A 567 -11.89 -10.17 7.19
CA ALA A 567 -12.93 -11.15 7.46
C ALA A 567 -12.71 -12.46 6.65
N HIS A 568 -12.48 -12.35 5.34
CA HIS A 568 -12.25 -13.53 4.48
C HIS A 568 -10.92 -14.23 4.78
N ILE A 569 -9.86 -13.49 5.14
CA ILE A 569 -8.59 -14.09 5.57
C ILE A 569 -8.78 -14.89 6.85
N ASN A 570 -9.44 -14.32 7.85
CA ASN A 570 -9.71 -15.02 9.11
C ASN A 570 -10.54 -16.28 8.86
N GLN A 571 -11.60 -16.19 8.05
CA GLN A 571 -12.40 -17.34 7.64
C GLN A 571 -11.55 -18.43 6.96
N ALA A 572 -10.63 -18.07 6.05
CA ALA A 572 -9.77 -19.03 5.39
C ALA A 572 -8.78 -19.71 6.37
N ILE A 573 -8.22 -18.95 7.32
CA ILE A 573 -7.34 -19.46 8.37
C ILE A 573 -8.13 -20.41 9.29
N ASP A 574 -9.32 -20.03 9.75
CA ASP A 574 -10.15 -20.84 10.65
C ASP A 574 -10.51 -22.19 10.01
N LEU A 575 -10.88 -22.20 8.72
CA LEU A 575 -11.17 -23.42 7.97
C LEU A 575 -9.95 -24.33 7.78
N ASN A 576 -8.73 -23.81 7.88
CA ASN A 576 -7.48 -24.56 7.73
C ASN A 576 -6.66 -24.63 9.02
N GLN A 577 -7.25 -24.27 10.17
CA GLN A 577 -6.55 -24.15 11.44
C GLN A 577 -5.86 -25.47 11.85
N LYS A 578 -6.51 -26.61 11.60
CA LYS A 578 -5.95 -27.94 11.87
C LYS A 578 -4.65 -28.19 11.09
N ASN A 579 -4.62 -27.84 9.81
CA ASN A 579 -3.46 -28.04 8.94
C ASN A 579 -2.32 -27.10 9.35
N LEU A 580 -2.64 -25.83 9.62
CA LEU A 580 -1.66 -24.84 10.09
C LEU A 580 -1.03 -25.25 11.41
N ASN A 581 -1.84 -25.65 12.40
CA ASN A 581 -1.35 -26.14 13.69
C ASN A 581 -0.52 -27.42 13.55
N PHE A 582 -0.91 -28.33 12.65
CA PHE A 582 -0.16 -29.55 12.39
C PHE A 582 1.22 -29.22 11.79
N LEU A 583 1.29 -28.29 10.83
CA LEU A 583 2.54 -27.87 10.21
C LEU A 583 3.47 -27.24 11.26
N LEU A 584 2.98 -26.26 12.03
CA LEU A 584 3.76 -25.56 13.06
C LEU A 584 4.33 -26.51 14.13
N LYS A 585 3.57 -27.54 14.53
CA LYS A 585 4.01 -28.55 15.50
C LYS A 585 5.02 -29.56 14.96
N ASN A 586 5.08 -29.75 13.65
CA ASN A 586 5.97 -30.74 13.02
C ASN A 586 7.16 -30.10 12.29
N THR A 587 7.39 -28.80 12.47
CA THR A 587 8.52 -28.05 11.88
C THR A 587 9.88 -28.69 12.14
N SER A 588 10.09 -29.29 13.32
CA SER A 588 11.34 -29.96 13.68
C SER A 588 11.65 -31.25 12.89
N LYS A 589 10.67 -31.79 12.15
CA LYS A 589 10.80 -33.00 11.33
C LYS A 589 11.07 -32.68 9.86
N LEU A 590 10.97 -31.41 9.47
CA LEU A 590 11.13 -30.95 8.10
C LEU A 590 12.46 -30.22 7.99
N ASP A 591 13.18 -30.43 6.88
CA ASP A 591 14.24 -29.51 6.51
C ASP A 591 13.63 -28.19 6.00
N GLN A 592 14.51 -27.21 5.76
CA GLN A 592 14.09 -25.87 5.36
C GLN A 592 13.31 -25.85 4.04
N ASP A 593 13.70 -26.70 3.09
CA ASP A 593 13.10 -26.74 1.75
C ASP A 593 11.72 -27.41 1.78
N ALA A 594 11.60 -28.53 2.50
CA ALA A 594 10.33 -29.20 2.72
C ALA A 594 9.34 -28.29 3.49
N LEU A 595 9.81 -27.57 4.51
CA LEU A 595 8.99 -26.61 5.23
C LEU A 595 8.52 -25.46 4.32
N ARG A 596 9.40 -24.91 3.48
CA ARG A 596 9.02 -23.87 2.50
C ARG A 596 7.95 -24.37 1.53
N LEU A 597 8.08 -25.60 1.03
CA LEU A 597 7.13 -26.19 0.09
C LEU A 597 5.74 -26.41 0.71
N GLU A 598 5.68 -26.92 1.94
CA GLU A 598 4.43 -27.06 2.69
C GLU A 598 3.77 -25.70 2.97
N LEU A 599 4.57 -24.70 3.37
CA LEU A 599 4.08 -23.33 3.58
C LEU A 599 3.56 -22.70 2.29
N HIS A 600 4.27 -22.90 1.17
CA HIS A 600 3.87 -22.43 -0.15
C HIS A 600 2.51 -23.03 -0.56
N SER A 601 2.35 -24.34 -0.38
CA SER A 601 1.08 -25.04 -0.66
C SER A 601 -0.06 -24.48 0.20
N LEU A 602 0.16 -24.32 1.51
CA LEU A 602 -0.82 -23.78 2.43
C LEU A 602 -1.22 -22.34 2.08
N LEU A 603 -0.25 -21.45 1.84
CA LEU A 603 -0.50 -20.04 1.50
C LEU A 603 -1.20 -19.89 0.15
N THR A 604 -0.86 -20.74 -0.82
CA THR A 604 -1.56 -20.79 -2.11
C THR A 604 -3.01 -21.22 -1.93
N LYS A 605 -3.28 -22.24 -1.10
CA LYS A 605 -4.65 -22.65 -0.78
C LYS A 605 -5.44 -21.54 -0.06
N LEU A 606 -4.85 -20.90 0.94
CA LEU A 606 -5.50 -19.83 1.71
C LEU A 606 -5.81 -18.63 0.83
N SER A 607 -4.84 -18.14 0.06
CA SER A 607 -5.03 -17.00 -0.84
C SER A 607 -6.05 -17.28 -1.94
N LYS A 608 -6.09 -18.51 -2.48
CA LYS A 608 -7.14 -18.93 -3.42
C LYS A 608 -8.54 -18.83 -2.80
N MET A 609 -8.73 -19.37 -1.59
CA MET A 609 -10.02 -19.28 -0.90
C MET A 609 -10.43 -17.83 -0.66
N VAL A 610 -9.50 -16.97 -0.24
CA VAL A 610 -9.76 -15.55 -0.02
C VAL A 610 -10.17 -14.86 -1.32
N LEU A 611 -9.45 -15.07 -2.42
CA LEU A 611 -9.75 -14.46 -3.71
C LEU A 611 -11.08 -14.96 -4.30
N GLN A 612 -11.40 -16.25 -4.15
CA GLN A 612 -12.70 -16.80 -4.56
C GLN A 612 -13.87 -16.19 -3.78
N ASN A 613 -13.70 -16.00 -2.47
CA ASN A 613 -14.73 -15.37 -1.64
C ASN A 613 -14.89 -13.87 -1.95
N LEU A 614 -13.80 -13.17 -2.28
CA LEU A 614 -13.85 -11.77 -2.70
C LEU A 614 -14.47 -11.59 -4.08
N TYR A 615 -14.29 -12.56 -4.98
CA TYR A 615 -14.69 -12.48 -6.39
C TYR A 615 -15.42 -13.76 -6.85
N PRO A 616 -16.61 -14.06 -6.29
CA PRO A 616 -17.31 -15.34 -6.52
C PRO A 616 -17.79 -15.54 -7.97
N GLN A 617 -17.88 -14.46 -8.75
CA GLN A 617 -18.28 -14.50 -10.16
C GLN A 617 -17.16 -14.97 -11.10
N THR A 618 -15.95 -15.21 -10.58
CA THR A 618 -14.77 -15.51 -11.38
C THR A 618 -14.61 -17.01 -11.60
N SER A 619 -14.27 -17.43 -12.84
CA SER A 619 -14.03 -18.85 -13.13
C SER A 619 -12.88 -19.43 -12.30
N ASN A 620 -13.06 -20.66 -11.83
CA ASN A 620 -12.03 -21.44 -11.12
C ASN A 620 -10.79 -21.72 -11.97
N ASP A 621 -10.89 -21.67 -13.30
CA ASP A 621 -9.76 -21.90 -14.22
C ASP A 621 -8.64 -20.87 -14.04
N GLN A 622 -8.98 -19.67 -13.54
CA GLN A 622 -7.99 -18.67 -13.19
C GLN A 622 -7.07 -19.10 -12.04
N PHE A 623 -7.49 -20.08 -11.24
CA PHE A 623 -6.76 -20.63 -10.10
C PHE A 623 -6.34 -22.09 -10.31
N ALA A 624 -6.30 -22.56 -11.56
CA ALA A 624 -5.70 -23.85 -11.90
C ALA A 624 -4.20 -23.81 -11.58
N ILE A 625 -3.74 -24.74 -10.73
CA ILE A 625 -2.35 -24.87 -10.28
C ILE A 625 -1.70 -26.00 -11.06
#